data_AF-A0A7K4QEH6-F1
#
_entry.id   AF-A0A7K4QEH6-F1
#
_cell.length_a   1.000
_cell.length_b   1.000
_cell.length_c   1.000
_cell.angle_alpha   90.00
_cell.angle_beta   90.00
_cell.angle_gamma   90.00
#
_symmetry.space_group_name_H-M   'P 1'
#
loop_
_entity.id
_entity.type
_entity.pdbx_description
1 polymer ?
#
loop_
_entity_poly.entity_id
_entity_poly.type
_entity_poly.pdbx_seq_one_letter_code
_entity_poly.pdbx_strand_id
1 'polypeptide(L)'
;ELRRYLRGLRAAGLAPRRLHVLGVGGSALLLHPPRARGRLEGMLRAHPAPFVDVSAGRRCPALCGAAEAEAVKGHLASLLSHLRDAEAAGAGPVSCSEVVPEDWNLCTVFGVLLGYPAVYTFSREEGTENCLALTPLRVFTVQASCPRIKDGLRVQIYSFSIPESLCTELREVLDAWCEELKEAFSAQSDFVDLCISSEVVCLPAVAL
;
A
#
# COMPACT_ATOMS: atom_id res chain seq x y z
N GLU A 1 -16.38 -11.68 -14.11
CA GLU A 1 -15.28 -12.35 -13.38
C GLU A 1 -15.12 -11.98 -11.90
N LEU A 2 -14.72 -10.76 -11.52
CA LEU A 2 -14.40 -10.43 -10.11
C LEU A 2 -15.51 -10.79 -9.09
N ARG A 3 -16.78 -10.43 -9.37
CA ARG A 3 -17.92 -10.79 -8.49
C ARG A 3 -18.13 -12.30 -8.34
N ARG A 4 -17.77 -13.10 -9.36
CA ARG A 4 -17.86 -14.57 -9.30
C ARG A 4 -16.76 -15.12 -8.40
N TYR A 5 -15.54 -14.62 -8.55
CA TYR A 5 -14.40 -14.95 -7.69
C TYR A 5 -14.68 -14.64 -6.21
N LEU A 6 -15.18 -13.43 -5.91
CA LEU A 6 -15.52 -13.03 -4.53
C LEU A 6 -16.61 -13.92 -3.91
N ARG A 7 -17.61 -14.34 -4.69
CA ARG A 7 -18.59 -15.32 -4.22
C ARG A 7 -17.95 -16.67 -3.90
N GLY A 8 -17.00 -17.13 -4.73
CA GLY A 8 -16.23 -18.35 -4.49
C GLY A 8 -15.39 -18.29 -3.20
N LEU A 9 -14.66 -17.19 -2.99
CA LEU A 9 -13.89 -16.97 -1.75
C LEU A 9 -14.77 -17.02 -0.49
N ARG A 10 -15.98 -16.44 -0.56
CA ARG A 10 -16.93 -16.48 0.55
C ARG A 10 -17.50 -17.88 0.78
N ALA A 11 -17.87 -18.58 -0.28
CA ALA A 11 -18.33 -19.98 -0.18
C ALA A 11 -17.25 -20.90 0.42
N ALA A 12 -15.97 -20.60 0.18
CA ALA A 12 -14.83 -21.30 0.78
C ALA A 12 -14.49 -20.84 2.22
N GLY A 13 -15.22 -19.87 2.79
CA GLY A 13 -14.95 -19.34 4.13
C GLY A 13 -13.71 -18.46 4.25
N LEU A 14 -13.07 -18.08 3.12
CA LEU A 14 -11.81 -17.31 3.09
C LEU A 14 -12.02 -15.80 3.20
N ALA A 15 -13.25 -15.32 3.04
CA ALA A 15 -13.62 -13.91 3.19
C ALA A 15 -14.84 -13.77 4.12
N PRO A 16 -14.68 -14.09 5.43
CA PRO A 16 -15.80 -14.01 6.37
C PRO A 16 -16.23 -12.56 6.62
N ARG A 17 -15.31 -11.62 6.44
CA ARG A 17 -15.55 -10.19 6.65
C ARG A 17 -16.03 -9.50 5.37
N ARG A 18 -16.64 -8.32 5.56
CA ARG A 18 -17.07 -7.46 4.46
C ARG A 18 -15.87 -7.06 3.58
N LEU A 19 -16.07 -7.11 2.27
CA LEU A 19 -15.13 -6.62 1.27
C LEU A 19 -15.69 -5.40 0.55
N HIS A 20 -14.81 -4.53 0.07
CA HIS A 20 -15.17 -3.39 -0.77
C HIS A 20 -14.29 -3.37 -2.01
N VAL A 21 -14.91 -3.18 -3.17
CA VAL A 21 -14.21 -2.98 -4.44
C VAL A 21 -14.19 -1.48 -4.74
N LEU A 22 -13.01 -0.87 -4.65
CA LEU A 22 -12.80 0.54 -4.96
C LEU A 22 -12.25 0.66 -6.39
N GLY A 23 -13.02 1.28 -7.28
CA GLY A 23 -12.55 1.70 -8.60
C GLY A 23 -11.79 3.03 -8.50
N VAL A 24 -10.58 3.10 -9.07
CA VAL A 24 -9.78 4.32 -9.12
C VAL A 24 -8.99 4.36 -10.44
N GLY A 25 -9.24 5.35 -11.30
CA GLY A 25 -8.44 5.58 -12.51
C GLY A 25 -8.34 4.35 -13.44
N GLY A 26 -9.42 3.59 -13.60
CA GLY A 26 -9.45 2.35 -14.39
C GLY A 26 -8.88 1.11 -13.70
N SER A 27 -8.30 1.26 -12.50
CA SER A 27 -7.86 0.15 -11.64
C SER A 27 -8.93 -0.20 -10.61
N ALA A 28 -8.88 -1.43 -10.06
CA ALA A 28 -9.78 -1.89 -9.01
C ALA A 28 -9.00 -2.47 -7.83
N LEU A 29 -9.23 -1.93 -6.63
CA LEU A 29 -8.66 -2.44 -5.38
C LEU A 29 -9.70 -3.20 -4.58
N LEU A 30 -9.32 -4.38 -4.10
CA LEU A 30 -10.13 -5.15 -3.15
C LEU A 30 -9.67 -4.82 -1.73
N LEU A 31 -10.55 -4.19 -0.96
CA LEU A 31 -10.26 -3.66 0.37
C LEU A 31 -11.07 -4.38 1.44
N HIS A 32 -10.47 -4.47 2.63
CA HIS A 32 -11.20 -4.70 3.86
C HIS A 32 -11.46 -3.33 4.52
N PRO A 33 -12.70 -2.80 4.53
CA PRO A 33 -12.94 -1.38 4.82
C PRO A 33 -12.38 -0.91 6.17
N PRO A 34 -12.57 -1.62 7.30
CA PRO A 34 -11.96 -1.21 8.56
C PRO A 34 -10.43 -1.12 8.51
N ARG A 35 -9.76 -2.00 7.75
CA ARG A 35 -8.30 -1.99 7.62
C ARG A 35 -7.84 -0.84 6.71
N ALA A 36 -8.53 -0.62 5.60
CA ALA A 36 -8.23 0.50 4.69
C ALA A 36 -8.39 1.85 5.41
N ARG A 37 -9.47 2.04 6.17
CA ARG A 37 -9.67 3.24 6.99
C ARG A 37 -8.56 3.40 8.03
N GLY A 38 -8.22 2.33 8.76
CA GLY A 38 -7.15 2.37 9.76
C GLY A 38 -5.81 2.78 9.16
N ARG A 39 -5.48 2.30 7.95
CA ARG A 39 -4.26 2.70 7.21
C ARG A 39 -4.27 4.18 6.83
N LEU A 40 -5.39 4.67 6.25
CA LEU A 40 -5.54 6.08 5.90
C LEU A 40 -5.45 6.97 7.14
N GLU A 41 -6.16 6.63 8.22
CA GLU A 41 -6.13 7.36 9.48
C GLU A 41 -4.74 7.35 10.13
N GLY A 42 -4.03 6.22 10.09
CA GLY A 42 -2.64 6.12 10.54
C GLY A 42 -1.73 7.07 9.77
N MET A 43 -1.84 7.08 8.43
CA MET A 43 -1.05 7.95 7.57
C MET A 43 -1.36 9.44 7.77
N LEU A 44 -2.63 9.79 7.98
CA LEU A 44 -3.04 11.17 8.29
C LEU A 44 -2.43 11.65 9.63
N ARG A 45 -2.36 10.77 10.63
CA ARG A 45 -1.77 11.06 11.95
C ARG A 45 -0.24 11.01 11.98
N ALA A 46 0.40 10.35 11.02
CA ALA A 46 1.85 10.20 10.98
C ALA A 46 2.56 11.56 10.93
N HIS A 47 3.58 11.72 11.77
CA HIS A 47 4.42 12.91 11.83
C HIS A 47 5.87 12.54 12.21
N PRO A 48 6.85 12.76 11.31
CA PRO A 48 6.67 13.14 9.91
C PRO A 48 5.91 12.05 9.13
N ALA A 49 5.22 12.43 8.06
CA ALA A 49 4.59 11.44 7.18
C ALA A 49 5.69 10.77 6.32
N PRO A 50 5.70 9.44 6.20
CA PRO A 50 6.73 8.69 5.44
C PRO A 50 6.47 8.74 3.93
N PHE A 51 6.28 9.95 3.40
CA PHE A 51 6.16 10.22 1.97
C PHE A 51 7.54 10.52 1.41
N VAL A 52 7.91 9.79 0.36
CA VAL A 52 9.18 9.95 -0.33
C VAL A 52 8.91 10.61 -1.67
N ASP A 53 9.38 11.85 -1.84
CA ASP A 53 9.32 12.55 -3.10
C ASP A 53 10.38 11.99 -4.06
N VAL A 54 9.90 11.44 -5.17
CA VAL A 54 10.68 10.84 -6.25
C VAL A 54 10.50 11.56 -7.58
N SER A 55 10.00 12.80 -7.55
CA SER A 55 9.77 13.62 -8.77
C SER A 55 11.00 13.68 -9.67
N ALA A 56 10.77 13.68 -10.99
CA ALA A 56 11.81 13.57 -12.01
C ALA A 56 12.80 14.75 -11.96
N GLY A 57 12.32 15.96 -11.60
CA GLY A 57 13.17 17.14 -11.43
C GLY A 57 14.19 17.06 -10.30
N ARG A 58 14.11 16.06 -9.41
CA ARG A 58 15.04 15.92 -8.28
C ARG A 58 16.34 15.25 -8.67
N ARG A 59 17.42 15.67 -8.00
CA ARG A 59 18.73 14.99 -8.09
C ARG A 59 18.77 13.67 -7.33
N CYS A 60 18.00 13.56 -6.25
CA CYS A 60 17.89 12.38 -5.43
C CYS A 60 16.52 12.35 -4.74
N PRO A 61 16.02 11.14 -4.40
CA PRO A 61 14.78 11.02 -3.64
C PRO A 61 14.98 11.55 -2.22
N ALA A 62 13.92 12.12 -1.66
CA ALA A 62 13.95 12.70 -0.31
C ALA A 62 12.59 12.54 0.37
N LEU A 63 12.55 12.71 1.69
CA LEU A 63 11.26 12.86 2.39
C LEU A 63 10.59 14.17 1.99
N CYS A 64 9.27 14.13 1.85
CA CYS A 64 8.47 15.31 1.56
C CYS A 64 8.58 16.36 2.65
N GLY A 65 8.56 17.63 2.23
CA GLY A 65 8.37 18.75 3.15
C GLY A 65 6.94 18.80 3.71
N ALA A 66 6.72 19.62 4.74
CA ALA A 66 5.42 19.72 5.40
C ALA A 66 4.28 20.09 4.43
N ALA A 67 4.50 21.05 3.53
CA ALA A 67 3.49 21.50 2.58
C ALA A 67 3.09 20.39 1.56
N GLU A 68 4.09 19.67 1.02
CA GLU A 68 3.88 18.54 0.11
C GLU A 68 3.14 17.40 0.81
N ALA A 69 3.55 17.09 2.05
CA ALA A 69 2.90 16.05 2.84
C ALA A 69 1.44 16.40 3.16
N GLU A 70 1.14 17.66 3.48
CA GLU A 70 -0.24 18.10 3.73
C GLU A 70 -1.12 18.04 2.48
N ALA A 71 -0.57 18.36 1.30
CA ALA A 71 -1.30 18.18 0.03
C ALA A 71 -1.70 16.71 -0.19
N VAL A 72 -0.75 15.77 0.00
CA VAL A 72 -1.02 14.33 -0.07
C VAL A 72 -2.06 13.91 0.98
N LYS A 73 -1.95 14.39 2.22
CA LYS A 73 -2.92 14.11 3.27
C LYS A 73 -4.32 14.61 2.92
N GLY A 74 -4.45 15.73 2.22
CA GLY A 74 -5.73 16.22 1.69
C GLY A 74 -6.42 15.19 0.79
N HIS A 75 -5.68 14.57 -0.13
CA HIS A 75 -6.21 13.50 -1.00
C HIS A 75 -6.61 12.25 -0.18
N LEU A 76 -5.77 11.84 0.77
CA LEU A 76 -6.06 10.69 1.64
C LEU A 76 -7.29 10.93 2.54
N ALA A 77 -7.50 12.17 3.00
CA ALA A 77 -8.66 12.55 3.79
C ALA A 77 -9.95 12.50 2.96
N SER A 78 -9.90 12.98 1.71
CA SER A 78 -11.02 12.86 0.77
C SER A 78 -11.38 11.38 0.52
N LEU A 79 -10.38 10.54 0.27
CA LEU A 79 -10.58 9.09 0.14
C LEU A 79 -11.17 8.45 1.40
N LEU A 80 -10.70 8.83 2.58
CA LEU A 80 -11.22 8.33 3.84
C LEU A 80 -12.70 8.68 4.02
N SER A 81 -13.10 9.91 3.67
CA SER A 81 -14.51 10.32 3.68
C SER A 81 -15.33 9.45 2.74
N HIS A 82 -14.87 9.30 1.50
CA HIS A 82 -15.53 8.47 0.49
C HIS A 82 -15.73 7.02 0.96
N LEU A 83 -14.70 6.41 1.57
CA LEU A 83 -14.79 5.04 2.08
C LEU A 83 -15.78 4.92 3.26
N ARG A 84 -15.90 5.95 4.11
CA ARG A 84 -16.88 5.97 5.19
C ARG A 84 -18.30 6.04 4.64
N ASP A 85 -18.54 6.88 3.64
CA ASP A 85 -19.84 7.02 3.00
C ASP A 85 -20.24 5.74 2.25
N ALA A 86 -19.30 5.15 1.50
CA ALA A 86 -19.52 3.89 0.80
C ALA A 86 -19.79 2.71 1.74
N GLU A 87 -19.18 2.71 2.93
CA GLU A 87 -19.44 1.71 3.95
C GLU A 87 -20.83 1.88 4.57
N ALA A 88 -21.22 3.12 4.89
CA ALA A 88 -22.53 3.44 5.45
C ALA A 88 -23.68 3.16 4.47
N ALA A 89 -23.48 3.44 3.18
CA ALA A 89 -24.48 3.17 2.13
C ALA A 89 -24.58 1.68 1.76
N GLY A 90 -23.53 0.90 1.99
CA GLY A 90 -23.56 -0.53 1.67
C GLY A 90 -24.36 -1.32 2.69
N ALA A 91 -25.26 -2.21 2.25
CA ALA A 91 -25.91 -3.22 3.09
C ALA A 91 -25.40 -4.67 2.89
N GLY A 92 -24.54 -4.90 1.89
CA GLY A 92 -24.10 -6.24 1.48
C GLY A 92 -22.74 -6.71 2.03
N PRO A 93 -22.39 -7.99 1.85
CA PRO A 93 -21.08 -8.53 2.21
C PRO A 93 -19.96 -8.05 1.28
N VAL A 94 -20.32 -7.59 0.08
CA VAL A 94 -19.43 -6.94 -0.88
C VAL A 94 -20.10 -5.64 -1.28
N SER A 95 -19.40 -4.51 -1.13
CA SER A 95 -19.82 -3.22 -1.68
C SER A 95 -18.84 -2.77 -2.77
N CYS A 96 -19.26 -1.82 -3.59
CA CYS A 96 -18.42 -1.22 -4.63
C CYS A 96 -18.65 0.29 -4.69
N SER A 97 -17.59 1.03 -4.94
CA SER A 97 -17.64 2.46 -5.21
C SER A 97 -16.53 2.83 -6.17
N GLU A 98 -16.61 4.03 -6.72
CA GLU A 98 -15.60 4.57 -7.63
C GLU A 98 -15.24 5.99 -7.21
N VAL A 99 -13.97 6.34 -7.35
CA VAL A 99 -13.45 7.69 -7.16
C VAL A 99 -12.81 8.14 -8.46
N VAL A 100 -13.03 9.39 -8.84
CA VAL A 100 -12.35 10.04 -9.96
C VAL A 100 -11.10 10.75 -9.42
N PRO A 101 -9.88 10.24 -9.71
CA PRO A 101 -8.65 10.81 -9.19
C PRO A 101 -8.16 11.93 -10.12
N GLU A 102 -8.68 13.15 -9.98
CA GLU A 102 -8.27 14.25 -10.86
C GLU A 102 -6.77 14.55 -10.71
N ASP A 103 -6.34 14.91 -9.50
CA ASP A 103 -4.97 15.34 -9.17
C ASP A 103 -4.21 14.35 -8.27
N TRP A 104 -4.81 13.21 -7.94
CA TRP A 104 -4.19 12.24 -7.01
C TRP A 104 -3.01 11.52 -7.66
N ASN A 105 -1.95 11.32 -6.87
CA ASN A 105 -0.90 10.36 -7.20
C ASN A 105 -1.37 8.95 -6.81
N LEU A 106 -1.72 8.13 -7.82
CA LEU A 106 -2.26 6.78 -7.59
C LEU A 106 -1.25 5.84 -6.93
N CYS A 107 0.05 5.99 -7.24
CA CYS A 107 1.10 5.21 -6.59
C CYS A 107 1.12 5.47 -5.09
N THR A 108 1.02 6.74 -4.68
CA THR A 108 0.93 7.15 -3.28
C THR A 108 -0.30 6.54 -2.60
N VAL A 109 -1.49 6.72 -3.20
CA VAL A 109 -2.76 6.22 -2.65
C VAL A 109 -2.75 4.70 -2.51
N PHE A 110 -2.26 4.00 -3.52
CA PHE A 110 -2.23 2.53 -3.52
C PHE A 110 -1.21 2.02 -2.50
N GLY A 111 -0.04 2.63 -2.39
CA GLY A 111 0.93 2.30 -1.35
C GLY A 111 0.35 2.40 0.06
N VAL A 112 -0.41 3.48 0.34
CA VAL A 112 -1.07 3.66 1.64
C VAL A 112 -2.14 2.59 1.86
N LEU A 113 -3.00 2.34 0.86
CA LEU A 113 -4.06 1.34 0.96
C LEU A 113 -3.52 -0.09 1.09
N LEU A 114 -2.38 -0.40 0.46
CA LEU A 114 -1.67 -1.68 0.60
C LEU A 114 -0.98 -1.82 1.97
N GLY A 115 -0.73 -0.70 2.64
CA GLY A 115 -0.12 -0.65 3.96
C GLY A 115 1.40 -0.73 3.89
N TYR A 116 2.01 -0.06 2.91
CA TYR A 116 3.46 0.11 2.87
C TYR A 116 3.91 1.13 3.93
N PRO A 117 5.07 0.88 4.58
CA PRO A 117 5.56 1.73 5.66
C PRO A 117 6.03 3.11 5.18
N ALA A 118 6.50 3.19 3.93
CA ALA A 118 6.81 4.43 3.23
C ALA A 118 6.23 4.35 1.82
N VAL A 119 5.77 5.48 1.29
CA VAL A 119 5.14 5.52 -0.04
C VAL A 119 5.77 6.60 -0.89
N TYR A 120 5.97 6.28 -2.16
CA TYR A 120 6.49 7.24 -3.12
C TYR A 120 5.39 8.20 -3.55
N THR A 121 5.78 9.44 -3.74
CA THR A 121 4.96 10.48 -4.33
C THR A 121 5.79 11.27 -5.33
N PHE A 122 5.13 11.82 -6.33
CA PHE A 122 5.77 12.62 -7.38
C PHE A 122 4.75 13.57 -8.00
N SER A 123 5.24 14.67 -8.56
CA SER A 123 4.42 15.60 -9.34
C SER A 123 3.93 14.92 -10.62
N ARG A 124 2.61 14.90 -10.84
CA ARG A 124 2.02 14.38 -12.09
C ARG A 124 2.23 15.33 -13.28
N GLU A 125 2.54 16.60 -13.04
CA GLU A 125 2.82 17.58 -14.09
C GLU A 125 4.12 17.24 -14.85
N GLU A 126 5.03 16.52 -14.19
CA GLU A 126 6.31 16.08 -14.76
C GLU A 126 6.22 14.73 -15.51
N GLY A 127 5.02 14.15 -15.63
CA GLY A 127 4.79 12.86 -16.29
C GLY A 127 4.92 11.65 -15.35
N THR A 128 5.30 10.50 -15.91
CA THR A 128 5.51 9.23 -15.16
C THR A 128 6.98 8.94 -14.88
N GLU A 129 7.87 9.86 -15.23
CA GLU A 129 9.30 9.75 -14.93
C GLU A 129 9.56 9.99 -13.44
N ASN A 130 10.70 9.49 -12.94
CA ASN A 130 11.11 9.63 -11.55
C ASN A 130 12.63 9.67 -11.43
N CYS A 131 13.14 10.16 -10.31
CA CYS A 131 14.57 10.29 -10.05
C CYS A 131 15.24 8.99 -9.56
N LEU A 132 14.60 7.82 -9.67
CA LEU A 132 15.11 6.58 -9.10
C LEU A 132 16.07 5.80 -10.02
N ALA A 133 16.26 6.25 -11.27
CA ALA A 133 17.20 5.63 -12.19
C ALA A 133 18.62 5.61 -11.58
N LEU A 134 19.25 4.44 -11.56
CA LEU A 134 20.57 4.18 -10.96
C LEU A 134 20.69 4.58 -9.47
N THR A 135 19.56 4.81 -8.79
CA THR A 135 19.53 5.04 -7.35
C THR A 135 19.55 3.69 -6.63
N PRO A 136 20.40 3.49 -5.61
CA PRO A 136 20.33 2.30 -4.78
C PRO A 136 19.00 2.23 -4.03
N LEU A 137 18.26 1.15 -4.24
CA LEU A 137 16.97 0.89 -3.61
C LEU A 137 17.07 -0.33 -2.71
N ARG A 138 16.62 -0.19 -1.46
CA ARG A 138 16.39 -1.33 -0.58
C ARG A 138 15.03 -1.92 -0.90
N VAL A 139 15.03 -3.11 -1.48
CA VAL A 139 13.82 -3.88 -1.76
C VAL A 139 13.53 -4.75 -0.55
N PHE A 140 12.33 -4.62 0.00
CA PHE A 140 11.80 -5.48 1.04
C PHE A 140 10.87 -6.50 0.42
N THR A 141 11.10 -7.77 0.75
CA THR A 141 10.29 -8.89 0.29
C THR A 141 9.73 -9.60 1.51
N VAL A 142 8.40 -9.76 1.53
CA VAL A 142 7.72 -10.57 2.54
C VAL A 142 7.13 -11.79 1.88
N GLN A 143 7.48 -12.95 2.39
CA GLN A 143 6.95 -14.22 1.94
C GLN A 143 6.35 -15.00 3.10
N ALA A 144 5.37 -15.84 2.78
CA ALA A 144 4.82 -16.81 3.71
C ALA A 144 4.33 -18.04 2.94
N SER A 145 4.32 -19.18 3.61
CA SER A 145 3.75 -20.43 3.08
C SER A 145 2.26 -20.45 3.36
N CYS A 146 1.43 -20.90 2.42
CA CYS A 146 0.01 -21.16 2.66
C CYS A 146 -0.25 -22.67 2.67
N PRO A 147 -0.37 -23.33 3.84
CA PRO A 147 -0.53 -24.78 3.94
C PRO A 147 -1.81 -25.31 3.27
N ARG A 148 -2.79 -24.43 3.08
CA ARG A 148 -4.08 -24.76 2.45
C ARG A 148 -4.00 -24.87 0.94
N ILE A 149 -2.90 -24.40 0.32
CA ILE A 149 -2.65 -24.48 -1.12
C ILE A 149 -1.71 -25.66 -1.37
N LYS A 150 -1.91 -26.35 -2.51
CA LYS A 150 -1.13 -27.51 -2.91
C LYS A 150 0.38 -27.24 -2.75
N ASP A 151 1.09 -28.23 -2.20
CA ASP A 151 2.55 -28.20 -1.96
C ASP A 151 3.02 -27.11 -0.99
N GLY A 152 2.12 -26.52 -0.18
CA GLY A 152 2.48 -25.50 0.79
C GLY A 152 3.06 -24.24 0.13
N LEU A 153 2.45 -23.82 -0.99
CA LEU A 153 2.94 -22.73 -1.84
C LEU A 153 3.45 -21.54 -1.03
N ARG A 154 4.73 -21.19 -1.24
CA ARG A 154 5.33 -19.97 -0.73
C ARG A 154 4.92 -18.80 -1.62
N VAL A 155 4.17 -17.87 -1.05
CA VAL A 155 3.66 -16.69 -1.75
C VAL A 155 4.38 -15.44 -1.29
N GLN A 156 4.61 -14.51 -2.23
CA GLN A 156 5.07 -13.16 -1.92
C GLN A 156 3.86 -12.31 -1.54
N ILE A 157 3.84 -11.84 -0.29
CA ILE A 157 2.76 -11.05 0.27
C ILE A 157 3.02 -9.56 0.04
N TYR A 158 4.27 -9.12 0.24
CA TYR A 158 4.70 -7.75 0.02
C TYR A 158 5.98 -7.73 -0.82
N SER A 159 6.06 -6.72 -1.69
CA SER A 159 7.29 -6.33 -2.37
C SER A 159 7.24 -4.83 -2.62
N PHE A 160 8.09 -4.11 -1.92
CA PHE A 160 8.22 -2.66 -2.07
C PHE A 160 9.69 -2.26 -1.92
N SER A 161 10.02 -1.08 -2.42
CA SER A 161 11.36 -0.51 -2.26
C SER A 161 11.30 0.83 -1.55
N ILE A 162 12.41 1.19 -0.91
CA ILE A 162 12.71 2.57 -0.50
C ILE A 162 14.11 2.95 -0.97
N PRO A 163 14.43 4.24 -1.15
CA PRO A 163 15.79 4.66 -1.39
C PRO A 163 16.69 4.24 -0.23
N GLU A 164 17.83 3.61 -0.54
CA GLU A 164 18.79 3.17 0.47
C GLU A 164 19.26 4.35 1.34
N SER A 165 19.39 5.53 0.73
CA SER A 165 19.78 6.77 1.41
C SER A 165 18.81 7.22 2.50
N LEU A 166 17.56 6.75 2.50
CA LEU A 166 16.53 7.12 3.49
C LEU A 166 16.25 6.00 4.51
N CYS A 167 17.00 4.90 4.47
CA CYS A 167 16.76 3.75 5.35
C CYS A 167 16.97 4.09 6.84
N THR A 168 17.83 5.06 7.15
CA THR A 168 18.10 5.46 8.54
C THR A 168 16.94 6.32 9.06
N GLU A 169 16.49 7.27 8.25
CA GLU A 169 15.39 8.19 8.55
C GLU A 169 14.05 7.46 8.67
N LEU A 170 13.86 6.39 7.89
CA LEU A 170 12.65 5.57 7.91
C LEU A 170 12.73 4.38 8.87
N ARG A 171 13.85 4.20 9.60
CA ARG A 171 14.12 3.02 10.42
C ARG A 171 12.97 2.71 11.39
N GLU A 172 12.55 3.70 12.17
CA GLU A 172 11.51 3.52 13.18
C GLU A 172 10.19 3.06 12.57
N VAL A 173 9.79 3.63 11.43
CA VAL A 173 8.55 3.27 10.73
C VAL A 173 8.65 1.87 10.11
N LEU A 174 9.81 1.51 9.56
CA LEU A 174 10.06 0.18 9.01
C LEU A 174 10.04 -0.90 10.09
N ASP A 175 10.66 -0.64 11.24
CA ASP A 175 10.73 -1.57 12.37
C ASP A 175 9.34 -1.76 12.98
N ALA A 176 8.59 -0.67 13.21
CA ALA A 176 7.21 -0.74 13.68
C ALA A 176 6.32 -1.54 12.73
N TRP A 177 6.42 -1.28 11.42
CA TRP A 177 5.69 -2.04 10.40
C TRP A 177 6.07 -3.53 10.38
N CYS A 178 7.35 -3.87 10.55
CA CYS A 178 7.79 -5.26 10.63
C CYS A 178 7.19 -5.97 11.85
N GLU A 179 7.15 -5.31 13.01
CA GLU A 179 6.57 -5.89 14.23
C GLU A 179 5.05 -6.05 14.11
N GLU A 180 4.34 -5.04 13.62
CA GLU A 180 2.90 -5.12 13.34
C GLU A 180 2.58 -6.26 12.36
N LEU A 181 3.44 -6.47 11.35
CA LEU A 181 3.28 -7.55 10.38
C LEU A 181 3.50 -8.92 11.02
N LYS A 182 4.54 -9.09 11.83
CA LYS A 182 4.78 -10.33 12.58
C LYS A 182 3.62 -10.66 13.51
N GLU A 183 3.10 -9.67 14.22
CA GLU A 183 1.95 -9.81 15.12
C GLU A 183 0.66 -10.16 14.34
N ALA A 184 0.43 -9.52 13.20
CA ALA A 184 -0.71 -9.85 12.34
C ALA A 184 -0.64 -11.28 11.79
N PHE A 185 0.57 -11.76 11.45
CA PHE A 185 0.76 -13.13 10.98
C PHE A 185 0.68 -14.16 12.11
N SER A 186 1.10 -13.85 13.34
CA SER A 186 0.97 -14.75 14.50
C SER A 186 -0.49 -14.90 14.96
N ALA A 187 -1.34 -13.90 14.69
CA ALA A 187 -2.77 -13.92 15.02
C ALA A 187 -3.65 -14.75 14.06
N GLN A 188 -3.06 -15.41 13.05
CA GLN A 188 -3.78 -16.21 12.05
C GLN A 188 -3.01 -17.49 11.69
N SER A 189 -3.66 -18.45 11.03
CA SER A 189 -3.07 -19.76 10.68
C SER A 189 -3.16 -20.11 9.18
N ASP A 190 -3.70 -19.23 8.35
CA ASP A 190 -3.78 -19.41 6.89
C ASP A 190 -2.40 -19.26 6.22
N PHE A 191 -1.53 -18.42 6.77
CA PHE A 191 -0.15 -18.21 6.33
C PHE A 191 0.85 -18.48 7.47
N VAL A 192 1.88 -19.25 7.18
CA VAL A 192 2.93 -19.66 8.14
C VAL A 192 4.32 -19.39 7.56
N ASP A 193 5.37 -19.59 8.36
CA ASP A 193 6.77 -19.41 7.95
C ASP A 193 7.05 -18.02 7.37
N LEU A 194 6.52 -16.98 8.03
CA LEU A 194 6.74 -15.59 7.65
C LEU A 194 8.24 -15.30 7.54
N CYS A 195 8.65 -14.80 6.39
CA CYS A 195 10.02 -14.40 6.10
C CYS A 195 10.01 -12.98 5.56
N ILE A 196 10.72 -12.09 6.25
CA ILE A 196 10.96 -10.71 5.83
C ILE A 196 12.44 -10.62 5.49
N SER A 197 12.75 -10.33 4.23
CA SER A 197 14.12 -10.14 3.75
C SER A 197 14.25 -8.78 3.07
N SER A 198 15.49 -8.29 2.96
CA SER A 198 15.78 -7.12 2.13
C SER A 198 17.10 -7.25 1.41
N GLU A 199 17.18 -6.64 0.23
CA GLU A 199 18.39 -6.53 -0.57
C GLU A 199 18.51 -5.13 -1.19
N VAL A 200 19.72 -4.72 -1.57
CA VAL A 200 19.95 -3.45 -2.25
C VAL A 200 20.18 -3.71 -3.72
N VAL A 201 19.39 -3.04 -4.56
CA VAL A 201 19.48 -3.13 -6.02
C VAL A 201 19.66 -1.75 -6.65
N CYS A 202 20.32 -1.70 -7.80
CA CYS A 202 20.41 -0.50 -8.63
C CYS A 202 19.87 -0.85 -10.01
N LEU A 203 18.77 -0.20 -10.42
CA LEU A 203 18.11 -0.47 -11.69
C LEU A 203 18.27 0.72 -12.64
N PRO A 204 18.44 0.48 -13.96
CA PRO A 204 18.58 1.56 -14.93
C PRO A 204 17.30 2.38 -15.10
N ALA A 205 16.14 1.78 -14.80
CA ALA A 205 14.84 2.43 -14.79
C ALA A 205 13.93 1.78 -13.75
N VAL A 206 13.02 2.56 -13.18
CA VAL A 206 12.04 2.12 -12.18
C VAL A 206 10.67 2.59 -12.64
N ALA A 207 9.73 1.66 -12.79
CA ALA A 207 8.34 1.97 -13.09
C ALA A 207 7.52 2.04 -11.79
N LEU A 208 6.62 3.01 -11.71
CA LEU A 208 5.75 3.27 -10.57
C LEU A 208 4.28 3.11 -10.95
#